data_AF-A0AA43HYW3-F1
#
_entry.id   AF-A0AA43HYW3-F1
#
_cell.length_a   1.000
_cell.length_b   1.000
_cell.length_c   1.000
_cell.angle_alpha   90.00
_cell.angle_beta   90.00
_cell.angle_gamma   90.00
#
_symmetry.space_group_name_H-M   'P 1'
#
loop_
_entity.id
_entity.type
_entity.pdbx_description
1 polymer ?
#
loop_
_entity_poly.entity_id
_entity_poly.type
_entity_poly.pdbx_seq_one_letter_code
_entity_poly.pdbx_strand_id
1 'polypeptide(L)'
;MKTLKPILRKAAHILVDVVFWLMMAGLGWLFLQVFVFTSFKIPSDSMEPALEAGDNVLVWKGIPGARLFNIFDTLNEEQVEIYRLPGIRRIRHNDVVVFNFPHPNHWGKVEMHIM
;
A
#
# COMPACT_ATOMS: atom_id res chain seq x y z
N MET A 1 51.69 -3.11 14.19
CA MET A 1 50.62 -3.70 13.34
C MET A 1 49.66 -4.64 14.11
N LYS A 2 49.39 -4.43 15.41
CA LYS A 2 48.43 -5.24 16.20
C LYS A 2 47.13 -4.49 16.57
N THR A 3 47.11 -3.17 16.39
CA THR A 3 46.00 -2.27 16.75
C THR A 3 44.98 -2.04 15.63
N LEU A 4 45.30 -2.39 14.38
CA LEU A 4 44.40 -2.15 13.23
C LEU A 4 43.28 -3.19 13.11
N LYS A 5 43.56 -4.46 13.43
CA LYS A 5 42.60 -5.57 13.39
C LYS A 5 41.35 -5.36 14.27
N PRO A 6 41.46 -4.90 15.54
CA PRO A 6 40.28 -4.66 16.37
C PRO A 6 39.42 -3.49 15.87
N ILE A 7 40.05 -2.45 15.31
CA ILE A 7 39.34 -1.30 14.72
C ILE A 7 38.59 -1.74 13.47
N LEU A 8 39.24 -2.52 12.58
CA LEU A 8 38.63 -3.05 11.37
C LEU A 8 37.43 -3.97 11.70
N ARG A 9 37.58 -4.83 12.70
CA ARG A 9 36.50 -5.71 13.16
C ARG A 9 35.33 -4.91 13.74
N LYS A 10 35.61 -3.87 14.54
CA LYS A 10 34.56 -3.00 15.10
C LYS A 10 33.83 -2.24 13.99
N ALA A 11 34.55 -1.72 13.00
CA ALA A 11 33.95 -1.07 11.84
C ALA A 11 33.10 -2.04 11.01
N ALA A 12 33.56 -3.27 10.81
CA ALA A 12 32.78 -4.31 10.12
C ALA A 12 31.48 -4.66 10.86
N HIS A 13 31.52 -4.78 12.20
CA HIS A 13 30.30 -5.01 12.99
C HIS A 13 29.31 -3.84 12.87
N ILE A 14 29.78 -2.60 12.98
CA ILE A 14 28.93 -1.41 12.81
C ILE A 14 28.32 -1.38 11.41
N LEU A 15 29.09 -1.70 10.37
CA LEU A 15 28.58 -1.76 9.00
C LEU A 15 27.48 -2.81 8.86
N VAL A 16 27.69 -4.02 9.39
CA VAL A 16 26.69 -5.09 9.35
C VAL A 16 25.41 -4.68 10.09
N ASP A 17 25.53 -4.07 11.27
CA ASP A 17 24.38 -3.61 12.04
C ASP A 17 23.59 -2.53 11.28
N VAL A 18 24.28 -1.56 10.67
CA VAL A 18 23.64 -0.51 9.86
C VAL A 18 22.91 -1.12 8.66
N VAL A 19 23.55 -2.03 7.92
CA VAL A 19 22.91 -2.71 6.78
C VAL A 19 21.68 -3.50 7.24
N PHE A 20 21.78 -4.20 8.37
CA PHE A 20 20.68 -4.95 8.95
C PHE A 20 19.48 -4.05 9.29
N TRP A 21 19.71 -2.93 9.98
CA TRP A 21 18.64 -1.98 10.33
C TRP A 21 18.01 -1.33 9.09
N LEU A 22 18.80 -1.00 8.08
CA LEU A 22 18.28 -0.46 6.81
C LEU A 22 17.38 -1.48 6.10
N MET A 23 17.77 -2.76 6.07
CA MET A 23 16.96 -3.83 5.49
C MET A 23 15.64 -4.01 6.26
N MET A 24 15.69 -3.98 7.60
CA MET A 24 14.48 -4.05 8.43
C MET A 24 13.56 -2.85 8.20
N ALA A 25 14.10 -1.64 8.09
CA ALA A 25 13.33 -0.45 7.77
C ALA A 25 12.67 -0.55 6.39
N GLY A 26 13.40 -1.03 5.38
CA GLY A 26 12.86 -1.23 4.03
C GLY A 26 11.72 -2.26 3.99
N LEU A 27 11.86 -3.37 4.69
CA LEU A 27 10.80 -4.38 4.81
C LEU A 27 9.57 -3.84 5.58
N GLY A 28 9.79 -3.08 6.65
CA GLY A 28 8.73 -2.40 7.38
C GLY A 28 7.99 -1.38 6.51
N TRP A 29 8.71 -0.63 5.69
CA TRP A 29 8.12 0.32 4.73
C TRP A 29 7.27 -0.39 3.67
N LEU A 30 7.78 -1.48 3.09
CA LEU A 30 7.02 -2.29 2.13
C LEU A 30 5.73 -2.83 2.77
N PHE A 31 5.83 -3.35 3.99
CA PHE A 31 4.67 -3.83 4.74
C PHE A 31 3.63 -2.71 4.94
N LEU A 32 4.06 -1.51 5.31
CA LEU A 32 3.17 -0.36 5.47
C LEU A 32 2.47 0.00 4.15
N GLN A 33 3.17 0.00 3.02
CA GLN A 33 2.56 0.30 1.73
C GLN A 33 1.55 -0.76 1.27
N VAL A 34 1.86 -2.04 1.49
CA VAL A 34 0.97 -3.13 1.09
C VAL A 34 -0.29 -3.15 1.96
N PHE A 35 -0.13 -3.17 3.28
CA PHE A 35 -1.22 -3.47 4.22
C PHE A 35 -1.88 -2.24 4.84
N VAL A 36 -1.18 -1.12 4.95
CA VAL A 36 -1.54 -0.09 5.92
C VAL A 36 -1.96 1.21 5.24
N PHE A 37 -1.13 1.76 4.36
CA PHE A 37 -1.36 3.04 3.70
C PHE A 37 -1.21 2.96 2.18
N THR A 38 -1.92 3.82 1.46
CA THR A 38 -1.64 4.11 0.04
C THR A 38 -1.95 5.57 -0.24
N SER A 39 -1.21 6.17 -1.17
CA SER A 39 -1.43 7.55 -1.58
C SER A 39 -2.14 7.59 -2.92
N PHE A 40 -3.09 8.51 -3.08
CA PHE A 40 -3.72 8.80 -4.37
C PHE A 40 -3.77 10.31 -4.61
N LYS A 41 -3.76 10.69 -5.88
CA LYS A 41 -4.02 12.07 -6.29
C LYS A 41 -5.45 12.18 -6.78
N ILE A 42 -6.20 13.16 -6.28
CA ILE A 42 -7.59 13.39 -6.67
C ILE A 42 -7.61 14.11 -8.03
N PRO A 43 -8.22 13.53 -9.08
CA PRO A 43 -8.17 14.09 -10.44
C PRO A 43 -9.33 15.04 -10.74
N SER A 44 -10.43 14.99 -9.98
CA SER A 44 -11.69 15.69 -10.27
C SER A 44 -12.21 16.48 -9.08
N ASP A 45 -13.08 17.44 -9.36
CA ASP A 45 -13.76 18.38 -8.44
C ASP A 45 -15.03 17.81 -7.77
N SER A 46 -15.36 16.54 -8.01
CA SER A 46 -16.61 15.92 -7.54
C SER A 46 -16.79 15.83 -6.02
N MET A 47 -15.71 16.04 -5.26
CA MET A 47 -15.69 16.01 -3.79
C MET A 47 -15.43 17.38 -3.16
N GLU A 48 -15.52 18.45 -3.94
CA GLU A 48 -15.40 19.81 -3.42
C GLU A 48 -16.54 20.14 -2.45
N PRO A 49 -16.28 20.93 -1.39
CA PRO A 49 -15.00 21.58 -1.05
C PRO A 49 -14.09 20.74 -0.15
N ALA A 50 -14.43 19.49 0.15
CA ALA A 50 -13.69 18.69 1.12
C ALA A 50 -12.38 18.13 0.57
N LEU A 51 -12.35 17.78 -0.72
CA LEU A 51 -11.17 17.36 -1.46
C LEU A 51 -11.14 18.12 -2.79
N GLU A 52 -10.08 18.88 -3.01
CA GLU A 52 -9.92 19.68 -4.22
C GLU A 52 -9.15 18.91 -5.28
N ALA A 53 -9.41 19.24 -6.55
CA ALA A 53 -8.68 18.65 -7.66
C ALA A 53 -7.18 18.97 -7.55
N GLY A 54 -6.35 17.92 -7.50
CA GLY A 54 -4.90 18.04 -7.33
C GLY A 54 -4.38 17.64 -5.96
N ASP A 55 -5.25 17.46 -4.97
CA ASP A 55 -4.87 17.02 -3.62
C ASP A 55 -4.26 15.61 -3.62
N ASN A 56 -3.28 15.41 -2.74
CA ASN A 56 -2.72 14.09 -2.45
C ASN A 56 -3.31 13.57 -1.13
N VAL A 57 -4.05 12.46 -1.19
CA VAL A 57 -4.69 11.85 -0.03
C VAL A 57 -3.94 10.59 0.40
N LEU A 58 -3.78 10.42 1.71
CA LEU A 58 -3.27 9.19 2.31
C LEU A 58 -4.43 8.34 2.82
N VAL A 59 -4.65 7.19 2.19
CA VAL A 59 -5.75 6.28 2.51
C VAL A 59 -5.29 5.24 3.52
N TRP A 60 -6.01 5.15 4.63
CA TRP A 60 -5.81 4.12 5.64
C TRP A 60 -6.60 2.85 5.30
N LYS A 61 -5.89 1.79 4.94
CA LYS A 61 -6.46 0.48 4.52
C LYS A 61 -6.94 -0.37 5.69
N GLY A 62 -6.46 -0.10 6.91
CA GLY A 62 -6.75 -0.91 8.10
C GLY A 62 -8.23 -0.92 8.52
N ILE A 63 -9.04 0.07 8.11
CA ILE A 63 -10.48 0.10 8.47
C ILE A 63 -11.24 -1.04 7.79
N PRO A 64 -11.39 -1.06 6.45
CA PRO A 64 -12.05 -2.18 5.79
C PRO A 64 -11.16 -3.44 5.78
N GLY A 65 -9.86 -3.30 5.93
CA GLY A 65 -8.87 -4.36 5.75
C GLY A 65 -8.22 -4.30 4.37
N ALA A 66 -6.94 -4.67 4.32
CA ALA A 66 -6.18 -4.69 3.08
C ALA A 66 -6.73 -5.75 2.10
N ARG A 67 -6.72 -5.42 0.81
CA ARG A 67 -7.08 -6.36 -0.26
C ARG A 67 -5.83 -7.14 -0.65
N LEU A 68 -5.98 -8.46 -0.73
CA LEU A 68 -5.00 -9.40 -1.24
C LEU A 68 -5.59 -10.03 -2.48
N PHE A 69 -4.83 -10.01 -3.56
CA PHE A 69 -5.20 -10.59 -4.85
C PHE A 69 -3.92 -11.10 -5.51
N ASN A 70 -4.07 -12.05 -6.43
CA ASN A 70 -2.95 -12.60 -7.15
C ASN A 70 -2.53 -11.65 -8.28
N ILE A 71 -1.27 -11.22 -8.25
CA ILE A 71 -0.72 -10.28 -9.24
C ILE A 71 -0.52 -10.98 -10.59
N PHE A 72 -0.20 -12.28 -10.59
CA PHE A 72 0.00 -13.02 -11.84
C PHE A 72 -1.29 -13.12 -12.65
N ASP A 73 -2.40 -13.38 -11.98
CA ASP A 73 -3.71 -13.48 -12.62
C ASP A 73 -4.16 -12.10 -13.17
N THR A 74 -3.83 -11.00 -12.46
CA THR A 74 -4.08 -9.64 -13.00
C THR A 74 -3.26 -9.32 -14.25
N LEU A 75 -2.03 -9.85 -14.37
CA LEU A 75 -1.19 -9.63 -15.55
C LEU A 75 -1.70 -10.40 -16.78
N ASN A 76 -2.43 -11.49 -16.55
CA ASN A 76 -3.06 -12.28 -17.61
C ASN A 76 -4.45 -11.75 -18.00
N GLU A 77 -4.84 -10.56 -17.51
CA GLU A 77 -6.17 -9.94 -17.71
C GLU A 77 -7.34 -10.81 -17.21
N GLU A 78 -7.07 -11.75 -16.29
CA GLU A 78 -8.10 -12.62 -15.73
C GLU A 78 -8.84 -11.95 -14.56
N GLN A 79 -10.09 -12.37 -14.33
CA GLN A 79 -10.83 -11.94 -13.15
C GLN A 79 -10.23 -12.58 -11.90
N VAL A 80 -9.61 -11.75 -11.06
CA VAL A 80 -8.94 -12.24 -9.85
C VAL A 80 -9.87 -12.29 -8.65
N GLU A 81 -9.75 -13.34 -7.86
CA GLU A 81 -10.39 -13.40 -6.55
C GLU A 81 -9.73 -12.41 -5.59
N ILE A 82 -10.53 -11.53 -5.00
CA ILE A 82 -10.09 -10.55 -4.03
C ILE A 82 -10.40 -11.08 -2.63
N TYR A 83 -9.35 -11.41 -1.88
CA TYR A 83 -9.46 -11.67 -0.46
C TYR A 83 -9.25 -10.38 0.34
N ARG A 84 -10.02 -10.17 1.40
CA ARG A 84 -9.86 -9.01 2.27
C ARG A 84 -9.49 -9.47 3.67
N LEU A 85 -8.39 -8.94 4.19
CA LEU A 85 -8.01 -9.16 5.57
C LEU A 85 -9.09 -8.62 6.52
N PRO A 86 -9.24 -9.17 7.73
CA PRO A 86 -10.16 -8.62 8.72
C PRO A 86 -9.82 -7.15 9.00
N GLY A 87 -10.80 -6.28 8.77
CA GLY A 87 -10.71 -4.86 9.08
C GLY A 87 -10.96 -4.55 10.55
N ILE A 88 -10.46 -3.41 11.01
CA ILE A 88 -10.65 -2.94 12.41
C ILE A 88 -12.12 -2.64 12.70
N ARG A 89 -12.83 -2.05 11.73
CA ARG A 89 -14.27 -1.74 11.83
C ARG A 89 -14.90 -1.69 10.45
N ARG A 90 -16.24 -1.75 10.40
CA ARG A 90 -16.98 -1.52 9.16
C ARG A 90 -16.92 -0.04 8.77
N ILE A 91 -17.08 0.22 7.46
CA ILE A 91 -17.27 1.55 6.90
C ILE A 91 -18.54 2.16 7.51
N ARG A 92 -18.47 3.44 7.88
CA ARG A 92 -19.58 4.18 8.50
C ARG A 92 -20.03 5.30 7.58
N HIS A 93 -21.21 5.83 7.87
CA HIS A 93 -21.70 7.04 7.22
C HIS A 93 -20.68 8.18 7.38
N ASN A 94 -20.49 8.98 6.32
CA ASN A 94 -19.48 10.04 6.19
C ASN A 94 -18.00 9.60 6.10
N ASP A 95 -17.68 8.30 6.05
CA ASP A 95 -16.31 7.88 5.70
C ASP A 95 -16.05 8.16 4.21
N VAL A 96 -14.94 8.83 3.90
CA VAL A 96 -14.44 8.95 2.51
C VAL A 96 -13.72 7.65 2.15
N VAL A 97 -14.16 6.99 1.09
CA VAL A 97 -13.66 5.66 0.70
C VAL A 97 -13.13 5.65 -0.72
N VAL A 98 -12.02 4.94 -0.91
CA VAL A 98 -11.46 4.67 -2.25
C VAL A 98 -11.84 3.26 -2.68
N PHE A 99 -12.49 3.18 -3.83
CA PHE A 99 -12.98 1.95 -4.43
C PHE A 99 -12.76 1.98 -5.95
N ASN A 100 -12.82 0.80 -6.56
CA ASN A 100 -12.62 0.67 -7.99
C ASN A 100 -13.95 0.88 -8.70
N PHE A 101 -13.92 1.49 -9.89
CA PHE A 101 -15.13 1.78 -10.65
C PHE A 101 -15.89 0.47 -10.99
N PRO A 102 -17.21 0.40 -10.75
CA PRO A 102 -17.98 -0.84 -10.87
C PRO A 102 -18.37 -1.23 -12.30
N HIS A 103 -18.18 -0.37 -13.31
CA HIS A 103 -18.61 -0.64 -14.69
C HIS A 103 -17.51 -0.38 -15.73
N PRO A 104 -16.33 -1.01 -15.63
CA PRO A 104 -15.18 -0.73 -16.50
C PRO A 104 -15.46 -1.01 -17.98
N ASN A 105 -16.20 -2.07 -18.29
CA ASN A 105 -16.48 -2.47 -19.68
C ASN A 105 -17.87 -2.04 -20.17
N HIS A 106 -18.92 -2.33 -19.39
CA HIS A 106 -20.29 -2.03 -19.77
C HIS A 106 -21.19 -1.81 -18.55
N TRP A 107 -22.23 -0.97 -18.72
CA TRP A 107 -23.20 -0.64 -17.67
C TRP A 107 -24.13 -1.80 -17.29
N GLY A 108 -24.18 -2.86 -18.10
CA GLY A 108 -25.03 -4.02 -17.88
C GLY A 108 -24.49 -5.05 -16.89
N LYS A 109 -23.25 -4.90 -16.40
CA LYS A 109 -22.63 -5.83 -15.43
C LYS A 109 -21.74 -5.06 -14.48
N VAL A 110 -21.83 -5.41 -13.20
CA VAL A 110 -20.90 -4.91 -12.18
C VAL A 110 -19.64 -5.75 -12.24
N GLU A 111 -18.53 -5.12 -12.60
CA GLU A 111 -17.18 -5.71 -12.59
C GLU A 111 -16.25 -4.73 -11.89
N MET A 112 -15.44 -5.20 -10.95
CA MET A 112 -14.42 -4.35 -10.31
C MET A 112 -13.06 -4.72 -10.87
N HIS A 113 -12.64 -4.03 -11.94
CA HIS A 113 -11.28 -4.17 -12.46
C HIS A 113 -10.27 -3.63 -11.45
N ILE A 114 -9.14 -4.32 -11.31
CA ILE A 114 -8.08 -3.97 -10.36
C ILE A 114 -7.02 -3.07 -11.00
N MET A 115 -7.06 -2.90 -12.32
CA MET A 115 -6.19 -2.03 -13.11
C MET A 115 -6.99 -1.03 -13.93
#